data_AF-A0A968SNF0-F1
#
_entry.id   AF-A0A968SNF0-F1
#
_cell.length_a   1.000
_cell.length_b   1.000
_cell.length_c   1.000
_cell.angle_alpha   90.00
_cell.angle_beta   90.00
_cell.angle_gamma   90.00
#
_symmetry.space_group_name_H-M   'P 1'
#
loop_
_entity.id
_entity.type
_entity.pdbx_description
1 polymer ?
#
loop_
_entity_poly.entity_id
_entity_poly.type
_entity_poly.pdbx_seq_one_letter_code
_entity_poly.pdbx_strand_id
1 'polypeptide(L)'
;MTEQASVAPVVMQRVMEQDIPAVVADYNYTAALQKLRQLRVSQDGSPEMRNKIRQIFDLCSAFDAWDRFDHLEAWEALRPWMKIGLVSSLGRFLKRVINSRGLLDSTFESAEGSKGHGYEIVQDLLLNAQRRAHQQRYDDAVGRAYRALELLAQVRLNQRYGIKTGDVDIALLPETLRPQYEPHRSPNGKIELPLLRSYQLLTQFEGDPLGQLFQSRESLIKNSLQIRNASLFAHGFRPISRPDFEQTIETTWIRFIQDALTELVGSSQAPEAPQLPTQPDEWFL
;
A
#
# COMPACT_ATOMS: atom_id res chain seq x y z
N MET A 1 -28.95 46.96 20.43
CA MET A 1 -28.64 46.20 19.20
C MET A 1 -27.65 45.13 19.61
N THR A 2 -28.09 43.89 19.69
CA THR A 2 -27.23 42.73 19.95
C THR A 2 -26.46 42.45 18.66
N GLU A 3 -25.15 42.69 18.65
CA GLU A 3 -24.27 42.18 17.61
C GLU A 3 -24.45 40.66 17.56
N GLN A 4 -25.09 40.16 16.49
CA GLN A 4 -24.98 38.75 16.15
C GLN A 4 -23.53 38.54 15.73
N ALA A 5 -22.73 38.01 16.65
CA ALA A 5 -21.40 37.50 16.32
C ALA A 5 -21.55 36.52 15.15
N SER A 6 -20.78 36.74 14.07
CA SER A 6 -20.75 35.81 12.94
C SER A 6 -20.43 34.42 13.47
N VAL A 7 -21.28 33.43 13.16
CA VAL A 7 -21.12 32.05 13.63
C VAL A 7 -20.02 31.33 12.81
N ALA A 8 -19.59 31.91 11.68
CA ALA A 8 -18.65 31.31 10.76
C ALA A 8 -17.25 31.02 11.36
N PRO A 9 -16.62 31.93 12.15
CA PRO A 9 -15.33 31.63 12.79
C PRO A 9 -15.40 30.49 13.81
N VAL A 10 -16.50 30.40 14.57
CA VAL A 10 -16.71 29.33 15.57
C VAL A 10 -16.91 27.98 14.87
N VAL A 11 -17.68 27.94 13.79
CA VAL A 11 -17.86 26.73 12.97
C VAL A 11 -16.54 26.30 12.33
N MET A 12 -15.79 27.25 11.77
CA MET A 12 -14.47 26.98 11.19
C MET A 12 -13.51 26.39 12.23
N GLN A 13 -13.43 27.00 13.41
CA GLN A 13 -12.57 26.50 14.49
C GLN A 13 -12.97 25.08 14.91
N ARG A 14 -14.27 24.83 15.12
CA ARG A 14 -14.77 23.50 15.47
C ARG A 14 -14.42 22.45 14.42
N VAL A 15 -14.61 22.76 13.13
CA VAL A 15 -14.28 21.81 12.06
C VAL A 15 -12.78 21.49 12.08
N MET A 16 -11.93 22.50 12.25
CA MET A 16 -10.48 22.33 12.22
C MET A 16 -9.93 21.60 13.46
N GLU A 17 -10.50 21.84 14.64
CA GLU A 17 -10.00 21.29 15.91
C GLU A 17 -10.64 19.95 16.30
N GLN A 18 -11.83 19.64 15.78
CA GLN A 18 -12.58 18.44 16.17
C GLN A 18 -12.85 17.53 14.96
N ASP A 19 -13.54 18.04 13.95
CA ASP A 19 -14.05 17.20 12.87
C ASP A 19 -12.93 16.65 11.98
N ILE A 20 -11.95 17.47 11.60
CA ILE A 20 -10.83 17.05 10.76
C ILE A 20 -9.95 16.02 11.48
N PRO A 21 -9.48 16.26 12.72
CA PRO A 21 -8.74 15.24 13.47
C PRO A 21 -9.51 13.93 13.61
N ALA A 22 -10.82 13.98 13.90
CA ALA A 22 -11.63 12.78 14.07
C ALA A 22 -11.66 11.90 12.82
N VAL A 23 -11.87 12.47 11.63
CA VAL A 23 -11.91 11.68 10.38
C VAL A 23 -10.51 11.28 9.90
N VAL A 24 -9.48 12.09 10.17
CA VAL A 24 -8.08 11.76 9.83
C VAL A 24 -7.55 10.63 10.71
N ALA A 25 -7.97 10.55 11.98
CA ALA A 25 -7.62 9.44 12.87
C ALA A 25 -8.05 8.07 12.31
N ASP A 26 -9.13 8.05 11.52
CA ASP A 26 -9.65 6.85 10.85
C ASP A 26 -9.13 6.68 9.41
N TYR A 27 -8.10 7.42 8.98
CA TYR A 27 -7.62 7.46 7.59
C TYR A 27 -8.70 7.86 6.57
N ASN A 28 -9.74 8.58 6.99
CA ASN A 28 -10.83 9.01 6.12
C ASN A 28 -10.55 10.40 5.52
N TYR A 29 -9.51 10.45 4.68
CA TYR A 29 -9.07 11.67 4.01
C TYR A 29 -10.15 12.23 3.07
N THR A 30 -10.97 11.37 2.44
CA THR A 30 -12.10 11.80 1.62
C THR A 30 -13.10 12.64 2.42
N ALA A 31 -13.45 12.23 3.64
CA ALA A 31 -14.35 12.99 4.51
C ALA A 31 -13.71 14.31 4.98
N ALA A 32 -12.40 14.30 5.28
CA ALA A 32 -11.66 15.53 5.59
C ALA A 32 -11.74 16.52 4.42
N LEU A 33 -11.50 16.06 3.20
CA LEU A 33 -11.56 16.88 1.98
C LEU A 33 -12.94 17.50 1.76
N GLN A 34 -14.02 16.75 1.97
CA GLN A 34 -15.38 17.29 1.85
C GLN A 34 -15.61 18.47 2.79
N LYS A 35 -15.20 18.35 4.06
CA LYS A 35 -15.29 19.42 5.06
C LYS A 35 -14.40 20.61 4.71
N LEU A 36 -13.16 20.39 4.30
CA LEU A 36 -12.21 21.43 3.93
C LEU A 36 -12.65 22.21 2.67
N ARG A 37 -13.30 21.56 1.70
CA ARG A 37 -13.88 22.26 0.53
C ARG A 37 -14.93 23.28 0.95
N GLN A 38 -15.78 22.95 1.92
CA GLN A 38 -16.78 23.88 2.44
C GLN A 38 -16.12 25.10 3.10
N LEU A 39 -15.08 24.88 3.90
CA LEU A 39 -14.33 25.96 4.55
C LEU A 39 -13.55 26.85 3.59
N ARG A 40 -13.09 26.33 2.45
CA ARG A 40 -12.37 27.11 1.43
C ARG A 40 -13.27 28.06 0.64
N VAL A 41 -14.58 27.77 0.58
CA VAL A 41 -15.57 28.63 -0.08
C VAL A 41 -15.89 29.85 0.79
N SER A 42 -15.90 29.70 2.12
CA SER A 42 -16.03 30.84 3.03
C SER A 42 -14.73 31.64 3.06
N GLN A 43 -14.77 32.93 2.69
CA GLN A 43 -13.62 33.85 2.80
C GLN A 43 -13.33 34.27 4.26
N ASP A 44 -14.06 33.69 5.21
CA ASP A 44 -13.96 33.95 6.64
C ASP A 44 -12.63 33.47 7.23
N GLY A 45 -12.25 34.04 8.37
CA GLY A 45 -11.05 33.68 9.12
C GLY A 45 -9.82 34.55 8.83
N SER A 46 -8.75 34.35 9.59
CA SER A 46 -7.49 35.08 9.41
C SER A 46 -6.67 34.52 8.23
N PRO A 47 -5.70 35.28 7.67
CA PRO A 47 -4.77 34.77 6.67
C PRO A 47 -4.05 33.49 7.11
N GLU A 48 -3.69 33.39 8.39
CA GLU A 48 -3.02 32.24 8.99
C GLU A 48 -3.94 31.01 8.98
N MET A 49 -5.20 31.17 9.38
CA MET A 49 -6.19 30.10 9.35
C MET A 49 -6.44 29.61 7.92
N ARG A 50 -6.58 30.53 6.95
CA ARG A 50 -6.74 30.16 5.54
C ARG A 50 -5.53 29.39 5.01
N ASN A 51 -4.32 29.77 5.41
CA ASN A 51 -3.11 29.04 5.06
C ASN A 51 -3.08 27.63 5.69
N LYS A 52 -3.47 27.52 6.97
CA LYS A 52 -3.61 26.24 7.67
C LYS A 52 -4.59 25.30 6.97
N ILE A 53 -5.77 25.81 6.58
CA ILE A 53 -6.79 25.08 5.83
C ILE A 53 -6.25 24.60 4.48
N ARG A 54 -5.54 25.48 3.74
CA ARG A 54 -4.93 25.11 2.44
C ARG A 54 -3.92 23.97 2.60
N GLN A 55 -3.03 24.07 3.58
CA GLN A 55 -2.03 23.04 3.86
C GLN A 55 -2.68 21.69 4.18
N ILE A 56 -3.65 21.66 5.09
CA ILE A 56 -4.37 20.43 5.45
C ILE A 56 -5.11 19.88 4.24
N PHE A 57 -5.72 20.75 3.43
CA PHE A 57 -6.40 20.33 2.20
C PHE A 57 -5.43 19.65 1.21
N ASP A 58 -4.27 20.23 0.96
CA ASP A 58 -3.30 19.70 0.02
C ASP A 58 -2.73 18.35 0.53
N LEU A 59 -2.41 18.25 1.83
CA LEU A 59 -1.93 17.01 2.44
C LEU A 59 -3.00 15.91 2.47
N CYS A 60 -4.25 16.23 2.83
CA CYS A 60 -5.36 15.28 2.71
C CYS A 60 -5.58 14.84 1.26
N SER A 61 -5.36 15.72 0.27
CA SER A 61 -5.48 15.36 -1.15
C SER A 61 -4.38 14.39 -1.54
N ALA A 62 -3.15 14.63 -1.10
CA ALA A 62 -2.02 13.72 -1.31
C ALA A 62 -2.28 12.34 -0.68
N PHE A 63 -2.75 12.31 0.57
CA PHE A 63 -3.02 11.06 1.28
C PHE A 63 -4.20 10.31 0.71
N ASP A 64 -5.29 10.98 0.32
CA ASP A 64 -6.42 10.36 -0.38
C ASP A 64 -5.99 9.71 -1.70
N ALA A 65 -5.24 10.43 -2.54
CA ALA A 65 -4.68 9.91 -3.78
C ALA A 65 -3.76 8.70 -3.55
N TRP A 66 -2.88 8.78 -2.54
CA TRP A 66 -2.00 7.68 -2.18
C TRP A 66 -2.80 6.46 -1.72
N ASP A 67 -3.85 6.66 -0.92
CA ASP A 67 -4.64 5.59 -0.33
C ASP A 67 -5.47 4.78 -1.35
N ARG A 68 -5.60 5.33 -2.56
CA ARG A 68 -6.17 4.68 -3.76
C ARG A 68 -5.13 4.36 -4.84
N PHE A 69 -3.84 4.34 -4.48
CA PHE A 69 -2.69 3.97 -5.31
C PHE A 69 -2.40 4.88 -6.51
N ASP A 70 -2.91 6.11 -6.48
CA ASP A 70 -2.56 7.14 -7.44
C ASP A 70 -1.28 7.85 -6.99
N HIS A 71 -0.16 7.12 -7.09
CA HIS A 71 1.12 7.55 -6.53
C HIS A 71 1.65 8.83 -7.18
N LEU A 72 1.28 9.11 -8.43
CA LEU A 72 1.68 10.32 -9.14
C LEU A 72 0.88 11.53 -8.66
N GLU A 73 -0.45 11.43 -8.58
CA GLU A 73 -1.28 12.51 -8.00
C GLU A 73 -0.90 12.78 -6.54
N ALA A 74 -0.62 11.71 -5.77
CA ALA A 74 -0.13 11.84 -4.41
C ALA A 74 1.17 12.64 -4.34
N TRP A 75 2.14 12.35 -5.21
CA TRP A 75 3.42 13.05 -5.25
C TRP A 75 3.25 14.53 -5.63
N GLU A 76 2.42 14.81 -6.64
CA GLU A 76 2.14 16.17 -7.10
C GLU A 76 1.55 17.06 -5.99
N ALA A 77 0.66 16.51 -5.17
CA ALA A 77 0.09 17.23 -4.02
C ALA A 77 1.05 17.32 -2.83
N LEU A 78 1.92 16.31 -2.62
CA LEU A 78 2.85 16.24 -1.48
C LEU A 78 4.12 17.08 -1.68
N ARG A 79 4.64 17.16 -2.91
CA ARG A 79 5.95 17.77 -3.23
C ARG A 79 6.15 19.21 -2.73
N PRO A 80 5.15 20.12 -2.71
CA PRO A 80 5.35 21.49 -2.25
C PRO A 80 5.67 21.55 -0.75
N TRP A 81 5.30 20.50 0.00
CA TRP A 81 5.35 20.42 1.45
C TRP A 81 6.58 19.67 1.99
N MET A 82 7.52 19.29 1.12
CA MET A 82 8.72 18.50 1.45
C MET A 82 9.67 19.15 2.47
N LYS A 83 9.47 20.43 2.83
CA LYS A 83 10.23 21.12 3.88
C LYS A 83 9.81 20.70 5.30
N ILE A 84 8.61 20.14 5.46
CA ILE A 84 8.09 19.65 6.74
C ILE A 84 8.72 18.28 7.03
N GLY A 85 9.20 18.04 8.26
CA GLY A 85 9.99 16.87 8.59
C GLY A 85 9.26 15.55 8.32
N LEU A 86 8.01 15.46 8.80
CA LEU A 86 7.11 14.34 8.56
C LEU A 86 6.83 14.14 7.05
N VAL A 87 6.53 15.22 6.33
CA VAL A 87 6.21 15.14 4.90
C VAL A 87 7.43 14.71 4.09
N SER A 88 8.63 15.14 4.48
CA SER A 88 9.88 14.76 3.84
C SER A 88 10.13 13.25 3.92
N SER A 89 9.85 12.62 5.06
CA SER A 89 10.02 11.17 5.22
C SER A 89 9.00 10.39 4.38
N LEU A 90 7.73 10.81 4.42
CA LEU A 90 6.65 10.28 3.59
C LEU A 90 6.95 10.40 2.10
N GLY A 91 7.34 11.59 1.64
CA GLY A 91 7.65 11.84 0.23
C GLY A 91 8.86 11.04 -0.25
N ARG A 92 9.90 10.89 0.57
CA ARG A 92 11.03 10.00 0.25
C ARG A 92 10.59 8.55 0.09
N PHE A 93 9.67 8.07 0.92
CA PHE A 93 9.11 6.72 0.77
C PHE A 93 8.25 6.61 -0.49
N LEU A 94 7.33 7.55 -0.74
CA LEU A 94 6.48 7.58 -1.94
C LEU A 94 7.31 7.54 -3.23
N LYS A 95 8.41 8.29 -3.31
CA LYS A 95 9.32 8.24 -4.47
C LYS A 95 9.94 6.85 -4.67
N ARG A 96 10.24 6.10 -3.60
CA ARG A 96 10.69 4.70 -3.72
C ARG A 96 9.56 3.76 -4.14
N VAL A 97 8.34 4.01 -3.69
CA VAL A 97 7.13 3.29 -4.17
C VAL A 97 6.92 3.51 -5.67
N ILE A 98 7.00 4.75 -6.15
CA ILE A 98 6.92 5.10 -7.58
C ILE A 98 7.99 4.35 -8.39
N ASN A 99 9.24 4.34 -7.90
CA ASN A 99 10.32 3.63 -8.58
C ASN A 99 10.08 2.12 -8.61
N SER A 100 9.79 1.50 -7.47
CA SER A 100 9.55 0.04 -7.38
C SER A 100 8.36 -0.43 -8.21
N ARG A 101 7.31 0.40 -8.35
CA ARG A 101 6.21 0.15 -9.28
C ARG A 101 6.66 0.17 -10.74
N GLY A 102 7.45 1.18 -11.13
CA GLY A 102 7.98 1.30 -12.50
C GLY A 102 8.93 0.17 -12.91
N LEU A 103 9.59 -0.51 -11.95
CA LEU A 103 10.40 -1.70 -12.23
C LEU A 103 9.56 -2.90 -12.70
N LEU A 104 8.29 -2.96 -12.30
CA LEU A 104 7.37 -4.06 -12.63
C LEU A 104 6.39 -3.73 -13.75
N ASP A 105 5.97 -2.47 -13.82
CA ASP A 105 5.03 -1.96 -14.81
C ASP A 105 5.74 -0.99 -15.75
N SER A 106 6.13 -1.49 -16.92
CA SER A 106 6.80 -0.68 -17.95
C SER A 106 5.91 0.41 -18.56
N THR A 107 4.60 0.40 -18.28
CA THR A 107 3.66 1.43 -18.74
C THR A 107 3.47 2.55 -17.70
N PHE A 108 3.97 2.35 -16.47
CA PHE A 108 3.87 3.33 -15.41
C PHE A 108 4.99 4.38 -15.50
N GLU A 109 4.61 5.65 -15.47
CA GLU A 109 5.59 6.74 -15.44
C GLU A 109 6.29 6.81 -14.08
N SER A 110 7.59 6.55 -14.06
CA SER A 110 8.38 6.52 -12.82
C SER A 110 9.54 7.53 -12.80
N ALA A 111 9.48 8.59 -13.63
CA ALA A 111 10.55 9.59 -13.75
C ALA A 111 10.81 10.32 -12.42
N GLU A 112 9.76 10.55 -11.63
CA GLU A 112 9.84 11.12 -10.29
C GLU A 112 10.27 10.09 -9.22
N GLY A 113 10.48 8.83 -9.60
CA GLY A 113 10.89 7.78 -8.68
C GLY A 113 12.33 7.95 -8.19
N SER A 114 12.59 7.51 -6.96
CA SER A 114 13.95 7.40 -6.40
C SER A 114 14.29 5.95 -6.13
N LYS A 115 15.53 5.54 -6.40
CA LYS A 115 15.98 4.18 -6.12
C LYS A 115 15.77 3.80 -4.65
N GLY A 116 15.31 2.58 -4.47
CA GLY A 116 15.15 1.92 -3.18
C GLY A 116 15.63 0.48 -3.25
N HIS A 117 15.15 -0.38 -2.34
CA HIS A 117 15.39 -1.83 -2.42
C HIS A 117 14.42 -2.53 -3.40
N GLY A 118 13.39 -1.83 -3.86
CA GLY A 118 12.43 -2.25 -4.88
C GLY A 118 11.27 -3.11 -4.35
N TYR A 119 11.16 -3.28 -3.04
CA TYR A 119 10.00 -3.91 -2.38
C TYR A 119 9.07 -2.88 -1.72
N GLU A 120 9.31 -1.58 -1.92
CA GLU A 120 8.54 -0.50 -1.29
C GLU A 120 7.06 -0.55 -1.70
N ILE A 121 6.74 -0.95 -2.94
CA ILE A 121 5.36 -1.17 -3.37
C ILE A 121 4.66 -2.29 -2.59
N VAL A 122 5.40 -3.30 -2.10
CA VAL A 122 4.85 -4.35 -1.23
C VAL A 122 4.58 -3.78 0.16
N GLN A 123 5.52 -3.00 0.70
CA GLN A 123 5.35 -2.33 2.00
C GLN A 123 4.17 -1.35 1.98
N ASP A 124 4.05 -0.55 0.92
CA ASP A 124 2.95 0.41 0.72
C ASP A 124 1.59 -0.28 0.75
N LEU A 125 1.49 -1.42 0.05
CA LEU A 125 0.26 -2.20 0.00
C LEU A 125 -0.10 -2.85 1.33
N LEU A 126 0.89 -3.27 2.13
CA LEU A 126 0.67 -3.72 3.51
C LEU A 126 0.16 -2.60 4.42
N LEU A 127 0.77 -1.42 4.35
CA LEU A 127 0.32 -0.25 5.11
C LEU A 127 -1.12 0.13 4.73
N ASN A 128 -1.48 0.02 3.45
CA ASN A 128 -2.84 0.22 2.96
C ASN A 128 -3.82 -0.86 3.44
N ALA A 129 -3.40 -2.12 3.51
CA ALA A 129 -4.20 -3.20 4.12
C ALA A 129 -4.49 -2.92 5.61
N GLN A 130 -3.49 -2.46 6.36
CA GLN A 130 -3.64 -2.08 7.77
C GLN A 130 -4.64 -0.93 7.95
N ARG A 131 -4.61 0.09 7.08
CA ARG A 131 -5.59 1.19 7.11
C ARG A 131 -7.02 0.69 6.91
N ARG A 132 -7.24 -0.33 6.06
CA ARG A 132 -8.57 -0.95 5.89
C ARG A 132 -8.98 -1.79 7.09
N ALA A 133 -8.05 -2.52 7.69
CA ALA A 133 -8.31 -3.28 8.91
C ALA A 133 -8.65 -2.35 10.10
N HIS A 134 -7.98 -1.20 10.23
CA HIS A 134 -8.29 -0.15 11.20
C HIS A 134 -9.75 0.31 11.08
N GLN A 135 -10.22 0.48 9.84
CA GLN A 135 -11.61 0.83 9.52
C GLN A 135 -12.59 -0.36 9.60
N GLN A 136 -12.15 -1.53 10.08
CA GLN A 136 -12.95 -2.76 10.16
C GLN A 136 -13.47 -3.26 8.80
N ARG A 137 -12.84 -2.84 7.71
CA ARG A 137 -13.14 -3.28 6.34
C ARG A 137 -12.27 -4.49 6.01
N TYR A 138 -12.57 -5.64 6.61
CA TYR A 138 -11.67 -6.79 6.56
C TYR A 138 -11.59 -7.45 5.18
N ASP A 139 -12.67 -7.54 4.41
CA ASP A 139 -12.60 -8.03 3.02
C ASP A 139 -11.63 -7.19 2.17
N ASP A 140 -11.68 -5.87 2.31
CA ASP A 140 -10.76 -4.93 1.67
C ASP A 140 -9.32 -5.13 2.13
N ALA A 141 -9.11 -5.33 3.44
CA ALA A 141 -7.80 -5.52 4.04
C ALA A 141 -7.15 -6.84 3.57
N VAL A 142 -7.92 -7.95 3.56
CA VAL A 142 -7.45 -9.26 3.09
C VAL A 142 -7.15 -9.23 1.59
N GLY A 143 -7.96 -8.56 0.77
CA GLY A 143 -7.68 -8.40 -0.66
C GLY A 143 -6.33 -7.72 -0.91
N ARG A 144 -6.01 -6.68 -0.14
CA ARG A 144 -4.73 -5.95 -0.23
C ARG A 144 -3.56 -6.78 0.29
N ALA A 145 -3.71 -7.47 1.42
CA ALA A 145 -2.70 -8.37 1.96
C ALA A 145 -2.40 -9.53 0.99
N TYR A 146 -3.42 -10.10 0.35
CA TYR A 146 -3.26 -11.11 -0.69
C TYR A 146 -2.49 -10.56 -1.89
N ARG A 147 -2.84 -9.37 -2.37
CA ARG A 147 -2.12 -8.74 -3.47
C ARG A 147 -0.67 -8.42 -3.10
N ALA A 148 -0.39 -8.05 -1.85
CA ALA A 148 0.98 -7.85 -1.36
C ALA A 148 1.77 -9.17 -1.34
N LEU A 149 1.12 -10.27 -0.96
CA LEU A 149 1.71 -11.61 -0.98
C LEU A 149 2.07 -12.05 -2.41
N GLU A 150 1.19 -11.81 -3.38
CA GLU A 150 1.51 -12.06 -4.79
C GLU A 150 2.65 -11.16 -5.26
N LEU A 151 2.55 -9.85 -4.99
CA LEU A 151 3.50 -8.85 -5.46
C LEU A 151 4.90 -9.11 -4.93
N LEU A 152 5.04 -9.63 -3.70
CA LEU A 152 6.33 -10.04 -3.13
C LEU A 152 7.04 -11.08 -4.01
N ALA A 153 6.35 -12.15 -4.42
CA ALA A 153 6.92 -13.14 -5.33
C ALA A 153 7.22 -12.55 -6.72
N GLN A 154 6.35 -11.67 -7.22
CA GLN A 154 6.56 -10.99 -8.51
C GLN A 154 7.82 -10.12 -8.50
N VAL A 155 8.01 -9.31 -7.45
CA VAL A 155 9.23 -8.50 -7.27
C VAL A 155 10.45 -9.39 -7.20
N ARG A 156 10.43 -10.45 -6.38
CA ARG A 156 11.60 -11.34 -6.21
C ARG A 156 11.98 -12.02 -7.51
N LEU A 157 11.02 -12.62 -8.21
CA LEU A 157 11.25 -13.30 -9.48
C LEU A 157 11.79 -12.36 -10.55
N ASN A 158 11.23 -11.16 -10.64
CA ASN A 158 11.66 -10.14 -11.60
C ASN A 158 13.08 -9.63 -11.28
N GLN A 159 13.33 -9.17 -10.06
CA GLN A 159 14.61 -8.57 -9.69
C GLN A 159 15.78 -9.56 -9.73
N ARG A 160 15.57 -10.79 -9.27
CA ARG A 160 16.65 -11.77 -9.12
C ARG A 160 16.88 -12.59 -10.38
N TYR A 161 15.82 -12.92 -11.11
CA TYR A 161 15.87 -13.87 -12.22
C TYR A 161 15.37 -13.29 -13.55
N GLY A 162 14.90 -12.03 -13.59
CA GLY A 162 14.32 -11.42 -14.78
C GLY A 162 12.95 -11.98 -15.16
N ILE A 163 12.35 -12.83 -14.33
CA ILE A 163 11.14 -13.58 -14.65
C ILE A 163 9.91 -12.72 -14.40
N LYS A 164 9.06 -12.57 -15.44
CA LYS A 164 7.75 -11.93 -15.35
C LYS A 164 6.69 -13.01 -15.17
N THR A 165 5.98 -13.00 -14.03
CA THR A 165 4.98 -14.04 -13.71
C THR A 165 3.75 -14.02 -14.61
N GLY A 166 3.41 -12.88 -15.22
CA GLY A 166 2.32 -12.77 -16.19
C GLY A 166 2.69 -13.21 -17.61
N ASP A 167 3.97 -13.48 -17.87
CA ASP A 167 4.45 -14.02 -19.14
C ASP A 167 5.87 -14.57 -18.94
N VAL A 168 5.95 -15.81 -18.44
CA VAL A 168 7.24 -16.44 -18.12
C VAL A 168 7.98 -16.80 -19.41
N ASP A 169 9.14 -16.19 -19.60
CA ASP A 169 10.11 -16.64 -20.58
C ASP A 169 10.77 -17.93 -20.11
N ILE A 170 10.45 -19.04 -20.78
CA ILE A 170 10.96 -20.38 -20.47
C ILE A 170 12.48 -20.47 -20.62
N ALA A 171 13.09 -19.61 -21.46
CA ALA A 171 14.54 -19.57 -21.60
C ALA A 171 15.24 -19.13 -20.29
N LEU A 172 14.58 -18.32 -19.47
CA LEU A 172 15.07 -17.87 -18.15
C LEU A 172 14.99 -18.96 -17.07
N LEU A 173 14.22 -20.04 -17.32
CA LEU A 173 14.16 -21.16 -16.38
C LEU A 173 15.34 -22.12 -16.59
N PRO A 174 15.85 -22.73 -15.50
CA PRO A 174 16.74 -23.88 -15.59
C PRO A 174 16.20 -24.96 -16.52
N GLU A 175 17.06 -25.59 -17.32
CA GLU A 175 16.65 -26.57 -18.34
C GLU A 175 15.79 -27.71 -17.77
N THR A 176 16.09 -28.12 -16.54
CA THR A 176 15.36 -29.17 -15.82
C THR A 176 13.91 -28.79 -15.51
N LEU A 177 13.60 -27.50 -15.37
CA LEU A 177 12.25 -27.02 -15.07
C LEU A 177 11.43 -26.74 -16.32
N ARG A 178 12.05 -26.49 -17.48
CA ARG A 178 11.33 -26.13 -18.71
C ARG A 178 10.20 -27.11 -19.08
N PRO A 179 10.39 -28.45 -19.02
CA PRO A 179 9.33 -29.41 -19.32
C PRO A 179 8.12 -29.34 -18.38
N GLN A 180 8.32 -28.85 -17.15
CA GLN A 180 7.24 -28.69 -16.17
C GLN A 180 6.38 -27.45 -16.45
N TYR A 181 6.98 -26.38 -16.97
CA TYR A 181 6.30 -25.09 -17.14
C TYR A 181 5.81 -24.82 -18.57
N GLU A 182 6.50 -25.34 -19.60
CA GLU A 182 6.09 -25.18 -21.00
C GLU A 182 4.64 -25.63 -21.27
N PRO A 183 4.14 -26.75 -20.70
CA PRO A 183 2.74 -27.17 -20.91
C PRO A 183 1.68 -26.25 -20.31
N HIS A 184 2.07 -25.28 -19.47
CA HIS A 184 1.15 -24.31 -18.88
C HIS A 184 0.89 -23.08 -19.76
N ARG A 185 1.40 -23.09 -21.00
CA ARG A 185 1.15 -22.03 -21.97
C ARG A 185 -0.34 -21.96 -22.29
N SER A 186 -0.93 -20.79 -22.08
CA SER A 186 -2.33 -20.54 -22.38
C SER A 186 -2.54 -20.38 -23.90
N PRO A 187 -3.80 -20.33 -24.39
CA PRO A 187 -4.08 -20.21 -25.82
C PRO A 187 -3.49 -18.95 -26.48
N ASN A 188 -3.21 -17.89 -25.71
CA ASN A 188 -2.56 -16.68 -26.22
C ASN A 188 -1.03 -16.77 -26.28
N GLY A 189 -0.45 -17.93 -25.95
CA GLY A 189 0.97 -18.18 -25.97
C GLY A 189 1.71 -17.78 -24.69
N LYS A 190 1.05 -17.26 -23.65
CA LYS A 190 1.69 -16.82 -22.40
C LYS A 190 1.68 -17.90 -21.33
N ILE A 191 2.69 -17.87 -20.46
CA ILE A 191 2.74 -18.69 -19.24
C ILE A 191 2.52 -17.77 -18.05
N GLU A 192 1.34 -17.86 -17.45
CA GLU A 192 0.96 -17.09 -16.27
C GLU A 192 1.11 -17.96 -15.01
N LEU A 193 1.79 -17.42 -14.00
CA LEU A 193 1.97 -18.06 -12.71
C LEU A 193 1.10 -17.39 -11.65
N PRO A 194 0.04 -18.08 -11.17
CA PRO A 194 -0.69 -17.67 -9.98
C PRO A 194 0.20 -17.74 -8.72
N LEU A 195 -0.25 -17.09 -7.64
CA LEU A 195 0.43 -16.99 -6.34
C LEU A 195 1.27 -18.21 -5.95
N LEU A 196 0.61 -19.37 -5.75
CA LEU A 196 1.28 -20.57 -5.23
C LEU A 196 2.34 -21.09 -6.19
N ARG A 197 2.11 -21.00 -7.51
CA ARG A 197 3.09 -21.44 -8.51
C ARG A 197 4.29 -20.51 -8.58
N SER A 198 4.11 -19.20 -8.38
CA SER A 198 5.23 -18.25 -8.29
C SER A 198 6.16 -18.60 -7.13
N TYR A 199 5.60 -18.93 -5.96
CA TYR A 199 6.39 -19.37 -4.81
C TYR A 199 7.02 -20.76 -5.00
N GLN A 200 6.29 -21.72 -5.59
CA GLN A 200 6.84 -23.04 -5.92
C GLN A 200 8.01 -22.93 -6.90
N LEU A 201 7.97 -22.00 -7.85
CA LEU A 201 9.10 -21.72 -8.72
C LEU A 201 10.29 -21.19 -7.94
N LEU A 202 10.07 -20.26 -6.99
CA LEU A 202 11.14 -19.76 -6.10
C LEU A 202 11.82 -20.89 -5.32
N THR A 203 11.08 -21.91 -4.88
CA THR A 203 11.69 -23.06 -4.18
C THR A 203 12.58 -23.92 -5.07
N GLN A 204 12.51 -23.77 -6.40
CA GLN A 204 13.37 -24.51 -7.34
C GLN A 204 14.72 -23.82 -7.57
N PHE A 205 14.85 -22.55 -7.17
CA PHE A 205 16.13 -21.85 -7.26
C PHE A 205 16.94 -22.09 -5.98
N GLU A 206 18.07 -22.79 -6.14
CA GLU A 206 18.95 -23.14 -5.03
C GLU A 206 19.40 -21.89 -4.26
N GLY A 207 19.23 -21.94 -2.94
CA GLY A 207 19.62 -20.85 -2.04
C GLY A 207 18.75 -19.59 -2.10
N ASP A 208 17.58 -19.61 -2.76
CA ASP A 208 16.68 -18.46 -2.71
C ASP A 208 16.05 -18.32 -1.31
N PRO A 209 16.31 -17.22 -0.58
CA PRO A 209 15.80 -17.05 0.78
C PRO A 209 14.27 -16.99 0.85
N LEU A 210 13.60 -16.40 -0.16
CA LEU A 210 12.15 -16.33 -0.19
C LEU A 210 11.53 -17.71 -0.48
N GLY A 211 12.13 -18.47 -1.40
CA GLY A 211 11.78 -19.86 -1.66
C GLY A 211 11.91 -20.75 -0.42
N GLN A 212 13.03 -20.66 0.29
CA GLN A 212 13.26 -21.41 1.54
C GLN A 212 12.27 -21.03 2.65
N LEU A 213 12.03 -19.73 2.84
CA LEU A 213 11.07 -19.25 3.83
C LEU A 213 9.65 -19.73 3.49
N PHE A 214 9.25 -19.67 2.21
CA PHE A 214 7.95 -20.17 1.76
C PHE A 214 7.83 -21.66 2.00
N GLN A 215 8.84 -22.46 1.66
CA GLN A 215 8.82 -23.91 1.88
C GLN A 215 8.56 -24.26 3.35
N SER A 216 9.13 -23.50 4.30
CA SER A 216 8.90 -23.70 5.73
C SER A 216 7.47 -23.32 6.22
N ARG A 217 6.73 -22.53 5.43
CA ARG A 217 5.39 -22.00 5.78
C ARG A 217 4.30 -22.33 4.78
N GLU A 218 4.57 -23.17 3.78
CA GLU A 218 3.69 -23.41 2.64
C GLU A 218 2.31 -23.91 3.09
N SER A 219 2.27 -24.88 3.98
CA SER A 219 1.01 -25.43 4.51
C SER A 219 0.19 -24.36 5.23
N LEU A 220 0.84 -23.51 6.02
CA LEU A 220 0.19 -22.43 6.75
C LEU A 220 -0.44 -21.41 5.80
N ILE A 221 0.31 -20.97 4.78
CA ILE A 221 -0.15 -20.04 3.76
C ILE A 221 -1.31 -20.66 2.95
N LYS A 222 -1.16 -21.92 2.50
CA LYS A 222 -2.21 -22.61 1.74
C LYS A 222 -3.51 -22.73 2.53
N ASN A 223 -3.43 -23.05 3.82
CA ASN A 223 -4.62 -23.18 4.66
C ASN A 223 -5.32 -21.83 4.86
N SER A 224 -4.57 -20.74 5.09
CA SER A 224 -5.19 -19.42 5.27
C SER A 224 -5.81 -18.84 4.00
N LEU A 225 -5.45 -19.33 2.79
CA LEU A 225 -6.16 -18.98 1.54
C LEU A 225 -7.66 -19.30 1.58
N GLN A 226 -8.09 -20.29 2.39
CA GLN A 226 -9.50 -20.65 2.52
C GLN A 226 -10.34 -19.48 3.05
N ILE A 227 -9.78 -18.62 3.91
CA ILE A 227 -10.45 -17.43 4.44
C ILE A 227 -10.88 -16.50 3.32
N ARG A 228 -9.95 -16.17 2.41
CA ARG A 228 -10.24 -15.34 1.22
C ARG A 228 -11.17 -16.08 0.26
N ASN A 229 -10.89 -17.34 -0.05
CA ASN A 229 -11.67 -18.09 -1.05
C ASN A 229 -13.15 -18.21 -0.67
N ALA A 230 -13.45 -18.29 0.63
CA ALA A 230 -14.82 -18.30 1.14
C ALA A 230 -15.51 -16.92 1.11
N SER A 231 -14.78 -15.83 0.85
CA SER A 231 -15.30 -14.46 0.87
C SER A 231 -15.90 -14.00 -0.45
N LEU A 232 -16.74 -12.96 -0.38
CA LEU A 232 -17.49 -12.41 -1.52
C LEU A 232 -16.57 -11.87 -2.63
N PHE A 233 -15.42 -11.33 -2.27
CA PHE A 233 -14.44 -10.79 -3.24
C PHE A 233 -13.64 -11.87 -3.98
N ALA A 234 -13.83 -13.14 -3.63
CA ALA A 234 -13.21 -14.27 -4.32
C ALA A 234 -14.27 -15.21 -4.91
N HIS A 235 -14.55 -16.33 -4.24
CA HIS A 235 -15.37 -17.41 -4.80
C HIS A 235 -16.51 -17.85 -3.87
N GLY A 236 -16.67 -17.20 -2.71
CA GLY A 236 -17.70 -17.52 -1.74
C GLY A 236 -18.59 -16.33 -1.43
N PHE A 237 -19.19 -16.35 -0.24
CA PHE A 237 -20.21 -15.38 0.20
C PHE A 237 -20.08 -15.00 1.68
N ARG A 238 -19.04 -15.47 2.38
CA ARG A 238 -18.82 -15.23 3.81
C ARG A 238 -18.06 -13.90 4.02
N PRO A 239 -18.61 -12.90 4.72
CA PRO A 239 -17.84 -11.72 5.11
C PRO A 239 -16.64 -12.10 5.97
N ILE A 240 -15.53 -11.40 5.82
CA ILE A 240 -14.34 -11.64 6.64
C ILE A 240 -14.51 -10.97 8.00
N SER A 241 -14.32 -11.73 9.07
CA SER A 241 -14.42 -11.24 10.45
C SER A 241 -13.09 -10.68 10.96
N ARG A 242 -13.15 -9.96 12.10
CA ARG A 242 -11.95 -9.50 12.80
C ARG A 242 -10.98 -10.65 13.16
N PRO A 243 -11.42 -11.78 13.76
CA PRO A 243 -10.52 -12.92 14.03
C PRO A 243 -9.92 -13.54 12.76
N ASP A 244 -10.69 -13.63 11.67
CA ASP A 244 -10.15 -14.10 10.38
C ASP A 244 -8.95 -13.22 9.97
N PHE A 245 -9.04 -11.90 10.16
CA PHE A 245 -7.93 -10.99 9.86
C PHE A 245 -6.79 -11.08 10.91
N GLU A 246 -7.06 -10.71 12.16
CA GLU A 246 -6.04 -10.52 13.21
C GLU A 246 -5.37 -11.83 13.62
N GLN A 247 -6.11 -12.94 13.68
CA GLN A 247 -5.56 -14.22 14.17
C GLN A 247 -5.05 -15.13 13.05
N THR A 248 -5.50 -14.90 11.80
CA THR A 248 -5.09 -15.73 10.66
C THR A 248 -4.31 -14.93 9.61
N ILE A 249 -4.88 -13.89 9.00
CA ILE A 249 -4.20 -13.19 7.91
C ILE A 249 -2.96 -12.43 8.38
N GLU A 250 -3.04 -11.78 9.54
CA GLU A 250 -1.93 -11.02 10.11
C GLU A 250 -0.78 -11.94 10.55
N THR A 251 -1.10 -13.02 11.27
CA THR A 251 -0.13 -14.00 11.77
C THR A 251 0.47 -14.88 10.68
N THR A 252 -0.20 -15.01 9.52
CA THR A 252 0.29 -15.82 8.40
C THR A 252 0.89 -14.97 7.28
N TRP A 253 0.08 -14.23 6.51
CA TRP A 253 0.54 -13.54 5.30
C TRP A 253 1.34 -12.29 5.62
N ILE A 254 0.82 -11.41 6.47
CA ILE A 254 1.50 -10.15 6.81
C ILE A 254 2.82 -10.48 7.51
N ARG A 255 2.81 -11.39 8.48
CA ARG A 255 4.02 -11.83 9.15
C ARG A 255 5.02 -12.50 8.20
N PHE A 256 4.57 -13.35 7.29
CA PHE A 256 5.43 -13.93 6.26
C PHE A 256 6.07 -12.87 5.36
N ILE A 257 5.32 -11.87 4.90
CA ILE A 257 5.86 -10.79 4.08
C ILE A 257 6.88 -9.96 4.88
N GLN A 258 6.60 -9.64 6.15
CA GLN A 258 7.54 -8.90 7.00
C GLN A 258 8.85 -9.66 7.23
N ASP A 259 8.77 -10.95 7.54
CA ASP A 259 9.95 -11.80 7.74
C ASP A 259 10.73 -11.96 6.41
N ALA A 260 10.03 -12.12 5.28
CA ALA A 260 10.64 -12.15 3.95
C ALA A 260 11.37 -10.85 3.61
N LEU A 261 10.76 -9.69 3.87
CA LEU A 261 11.40 -8.39 3.61
C LEU A 261 12.64 -8.20 4.48
N THR A 262 12.60 -8.68 5.73
CA THR A 262 13.74 -8.64 6.65
C THR A 262 14.90 -9.47 6.10
N GLU A 263 14.62 -10.68 5.63
CA GLU A 263 15.61 -11.59 5.05
C GLU A 263 16.18 -11.06 3.72
N LEU A 264 15.33 -10.47 2.87
CA LEU A 264 15.71 -10.05 1.51
C LEU A 264 16.48 -8.72 1.47
N VAL A 265 16.15 -7.78 2.36
CA VAL A 265 16.73 -6.43 2.37
C VAL A 265 17.81 -6.29 3.45
N GLY A 266 17.74 -7.07 4.52
CA GLY A 266 18.60 -6.96 5.69
C GLY A 266 18.16 -5.85 6.64
N SER A 267 18.24 -6.11 7.94
CA SER A 267 17.71 -5.24 9.02
C SER A 267 18.31 -3.83 9.05
N SER A 268 19.49 -3.62 8.47
CA SER A 268 20.19 -2.34 8.44
C SER A 268 19.91 -1.48 7.20
N GLN A 269 19.28 -2.05 6.17
CA GLN A 269 19.06 -1.37 4.88
C GLN A 269 17.59 -1.10 4.55
N ALA A 270 16.65 -1.62 5.35
CA ALA A 270 15.24 -1.31 5.18
C ALA A 270 14.91 -0.01 5.95
N PRO A 271 14.82 1.17 5.29
CA PRO A 271 14.15 2.30 5.93
C PRO A 271 12.73 1.86 6.28
N GLU A 272 12.34 2.05 7.54
CA GLU A 272 10.99 1.75 7.98
C GLU A 272 9.98 2.48 7.07
N ALA A 273 9.03 1.73 6.53
CA ALA A 273 8.00 2.28 5.68
C ALA A 273 7.03 3.09 6.56
N PRO A 274 6.98 4.43 6.44
CA PRO A 274 6.13 5.24 7.30
C PRO A 274 4.65 5.03 6.97
N GLN A 275 3.84 4.78 7.99
CA GLN A 275 2.38 4.83 7.86
C GLN A 275 1.92 6.28 7.60
N LEU A 276 0.79 6.44 6.91
CA LEU A 276 0.17 7.75 6.74
C LEU A 276 -0.21 8.34 8.11
N PRO A 277 -0.15 9.67 8.28
CA PRO A 277 -0.37 10.27 9.58
C PRO A 277 -1.87 10.30 9.93
N THR A 278 -2.14 10.09 11.21
CA THR A 278 -3.49 10.09 11.82
C THR A 278 -3.76 11.33 12.66
N GLN A 279 -2.77 12.22 12.82
CA GLN A 279 -2.89 13.46 13.59
C GLN A 279 -2.50 14.66 12.72
N PRO A 280 -3.44 15.57 12.41
CA PRO A 280 -3.14 16.76 11.61
C PRO A 280 -2.12 17.73 12.23
N ASP A 281 -1.98 17.75 13.56
CA ASP A 281 -1.07 18.68 14.24
C ASP A 281 0.41 18.37 13.95
N GLU A 282 0.74 17.10 13.66
CA GLU A 282 2.08 16.70 13.24
C GLU A 282 2.47 17.26 11.87
N TRP A 283 1.52 17.77 11.09
CA TRP A 283 1.75 18.24 9.72
C TRP A 283 2.38 19.63 9.67
N PHE A 284 2.54 20.27 10.83
CA PHE A 284 3.10 21.61 10.97
C PHE A 284 4.47 21.62 11.68
N LEU A 285 4.95 20.44 12.11
CA LEU A 285 6.21 20.22 12.83
C LEU A 285 7.33 19.75 11.87
#